data_AF-A0AAU3PVR7-F1
#
_entry.id   AF-A0AAU3PVR7-F1
#
_cell.length_a   1.000
_cell.length_b   1.000
_cell.length_c   1.000
_cell.angle_alpha   90.00
_cell.angle_beta   90.00
_cell.angle_gamma   90.00
#
_symmetry.space_group_name_H-M   'P 1'
#
loop_
_entity.id
_entity.type
_entity.pdbx_description
1 polymer ?
#
loop_
_entity_poly.entity_id
_entity_poly.type
_entity_poly.pdbx_seq_one_letter_code
_entity_poly.pdbx_strand_id
1 'polypeptide(L)' 'MPLTRQQVIADLVDVLFADPGELTDDTELVDVGLDSLRLATLIDRWRTAGARISFADLAEKPVLGAWFEKLGV' A
#
# COMPACT_ATOMS: atom_id res chain seq x y z
N MET A 1 -9.27 -4.18 13.86
CA MET A 1 -8.00 -4.94 13.90
C MET A 1 -6.92 -4.02 13.38
N PRO A 2 -5.69 -4.08 13.91
CA PRO A 2 -4.58 -3.32 13.34
C PRO A 2 -4.34 -3.76 11.89
N LEU A 3 -3.90 -2.82 11.05
CA LEU A 3 -3.46 -3.13 9.69
C LEU A 3 -2.31 -4.13 9.76
N THR A 4 -2.23 -5.08 8.81
CA THR A 4 -1.13 -6.06 8.73
C THR A 4 -0.54 -6.05 7.33
N ARG A 5 0.69 -6.55 7.15
CA ARG A 5 1.32 -6.69 5.83
C ARG A 5 0.44 -7.45 4.84
N GLN A 6 -0.17 -8.55 5.29
CA GLN A 6 -1.06 -9.35 4.47
C GLN A 6 -2.31 -8.55 4.03
N GLN A 7 -2.86 -7.69 4.90
CA GLN A 7 -3.97 -6.83 4.54
C GLN A 7 -3.57 -5.80 3.48
N VAL A 8 -2.40 -5.17 3.64
CA VAL A 8 -1.86 -4.22 2.66
C VAL A 8 -1.67 -4.87 1.30
N ILE A 9 -1.06 -6.06 1.26
CA ILE A 9 -0.87 -6.82 0.02
C ILE A 9 -2.23 -7.20 -0.59
N ALA A 10 -3.18 -7.68 0.21
CA ALA A 10 -4.52 -8.03 -0.27
C ALA A 10 -5.25 -6.82 -0.87
N ASP A 11 -5.16 -5.65 -0.22
CA ASP A 11 -5.75 -4.41 -0.73
C ASP A 11 -5.06 -3.95 -2.02
N LEU A 12 -3.73 -4.10 -2.10
CA LEU A 12 -2.97 -3.80 -3.31
C LEU A 12 -3.32 -4.73 -4.46
N VAL A 13 -3.48 -6.03 -4.23
CA VAL A 13 -3.91 -7.01 -5.22
C VAL A 13 -5.33 -6.71 -5.72
N ASP A 14 -6.25 -6.40 -4.82
CA ASP A 14 -7.63 -6.01 -5.15
C ASP A 14 -7.66 -4.73 -6.00
N VAL A 15 -6.86 -3.74 -5.61
CA VAL A 15 -6.82 -2.44 -6.26
C VAL A 15 -6.00 -2.46 -7.53
N LEU A 16 -4.89 -3.18 -7.63
CA LEU A 16 -3.99 -3.17 -8.79
C LEU A 16 -4.27 -4.31 -9.78
N PHE A 17 -5.07 -5.30 -9.39
CA PHE A 17 -5.25 -6.55 -10.12
C PHE A 17 -3.93 -7.28 -10.39
N ALA A 18 -2.93 -7.07 -9.52
CA ALA A 18 -1.63 -7.71 -9.55
C ALA A 18 -1.65 -9.05 -8.82
N ASP A 19 -0.68 -9.93 -9.07
CA ASP A 19 -0.53 -11.16 -8.29
C ASP A 19 0.18 -10.89 -6.95
N PRO A 20 -0.29 -11.42 -5.81
CA PRO A 20 0.37 -11.24 -4.52
C PRO A 20 1.80 -11.78 -4.50
N GLY A 21 2.13 -12.76 -5.34
CA GLY A 21 3.48 -13.31 -5.47
C GLY A 21 4.46 -12.40 -6.21
N GLU A 22 3.98 -11.41 -6.97
CA GLU A 22 4.82 -10.42 -7.67
C GLU A 22 5.10 -9.17 -6.82
N LEU A 23 4.32 -8.98 -5.74
CA LEU A 23 4.48 -7.88 -4.79
C LEU A 23 5.51 -8.26 -3.71
N THR A 24 6.76 -7.89 -3.96
CA THR A 24 7.88 -8.04 -3.03
C THR A 24 8.18 -6.74 -2.30
N ASP A 25 8.95 -6.80 -1.21
CA ASP A 25 9.34 -5.61 -0.43
C ASP A 25 10.09 -4.57 -1.27
N ASP A 26 10.77 -5.00 -2.34
CA ASP A 26 11.51 -4.15 -3.26
C ASP A 26 10.66 -3.70 -4.48
N THR A 27 9.40 -4.13 -4.58
CA THR A 27 8.54 -3.80 -5.72
C THR A 27 8.10 -2.33 -5.68
N GLU A 28 8.39 -1.62 -6.76
CA GLU A 28 7.83 -0.29 -7.01
C GLU A 28 6.36 -0.40 -7.45
N LEU A 29 5.48 0.17 -6.64
CA LEU A 29 4.04 0.10 -6.86
C LEU A 29 3.62 0.91 -8.11
N VAL A 30 4.36 1.95 -8.45
CA VAL A 30 4.10 2.74 -9.67
C VAL A 30 4.32 1.92 -10.95
N ASP A 31 5.26 0.97 -10.95
CA ASP A 31 5.55 0.11 -12.09
C ASP A 31 4.46 -0.95 -12.31
N VAL A 32 3.79 -1.37 -11.24
CA VAL A 32 2.63 -2.28 -11.29
C VAL A 32 1.29 -1.55 -11.46
N GLY A 33 1.31 -0.25 -11.76
CA GLY A 33 0.12 0.52 -12.12
C GLY A 33 -0.56 1.24 -10.96
N LEU A 34 0.13 1.50 -9.85
CA LEU A 34 -0.38 2.37 -8.80
C LEU A 34 -0.47 3.81 -9.30
N ASP A 35 -1.70 4.33 -9.33
CA ASP A 35 -2.01 5.72 -9.63
C ASP A 35 -2.55 6.47 -8.40
N SER A 36 -2.65 7.80 -8.51
CA SER A 36 -3.08 8.68 -7.41
C SER A 36 -4.48 8.35 -6.87
N LEU A 37 -5.39 7.86 -7.73
CA LEU A 37 -6.76 7.53 -7.34
C LEU A 37 -6.78 6.24 -6.51
N ARG A 38 -6.05 5.22 -6.97
CA ARG A 38 -5.84 3.96 -6.24
C ARG A 38 -5.15 4.19 -4.91
N LEU A 39 -4.11 5.01 -4.88
CA LEU A 39 -3.42 5.39 -3.64
C LEU A 39 -4.34 6.10 -2.65
N ALA A 40 -5.13 7.07 -3.09
CA ALA A 40 -6.10 7.75 -2.24
C ALA A 40 -7.13 6.78 -1.64
N THR A 41 -7.59 5.81 -2.44
CA THR A 41 -8.52 4.76 -2.01
C THR A 41 -7.91 3.86 -0.92
N LEU A 42 -6.66 3.42 -1.10
CA LEU A 42 -5.93 2.60 -0.12
C LEU A 42 -5.74 3.35 1.20
N ILE A 43 -5.31 4.61 1.13
CA ILE A 43 -5.10 5.47 2.30
C ILE A 43 -6.39 5.63 3.09
N ASP A 44 -7.53 5.86 2.42
CA ASP A 44 -8.82 6.02 3.08
C ASP A 44 -9.24 4.72 3.83
N ARG A 45 -9.05 3.55 3.19
CA ARG A 45 -9.30 2.25 3.82
C ARG A 45 -8.42 2.03 5.05
N TRP A 46 -7.12 2.28 4.92
CA TRP A 46 -6.16 2.08 6.02
C TRP A 46 -6.37 3.05 7.17
N ARG A 47 -6.72 4.30 6.88
CA ARG A 47 -7.12 5.29 7.89
C ARG A 47 -8.36 4.84 8.66
N THR A 48 -9.36 4.30 7.95
CA THR A 48 -10.55 3.71 8.58
C THR A 48 -10.19 2.52 9.48
N ALA A 49 -9.16 1.75 9.14
CA ALA A 49 -8.60 0.68 9.97
C ALA A 49 -7.72 1.18 11.14
N GLY A 50 -7.47 2.49 11.23
CA GLY A 50 -6.70 3.14 12.30
C GLY A 50 -5.24 3.48 11.95
N ALA A 51 -4.80 3.28 10.69
CA ALA A 51 -3.47 3.67 10.26
C ALA A 51 -3.32 5.19 10.15
N ARG A 52 -2.18 5.73 10.59
CA ARG A 52 -1.86 7.17 10.52
C ARG A 52 -0.89 7.44 9.39
N ILE A 53 -1.36 7.29 8.15
CA ILE A 53 -0.54 7.48 6.95
C ILE A 53 -1.13 8.59 6.06
N SER A 54 -0.28 9.31 5.34
CA SER A 54 -0.69 10.34 4.38
C SER A 54 -0.27 10.02 2.96
N PHE A 55 -0.91 10.69 2.00
CA PHE A 55 -0.53 10.57 0.59
C PHE A 55 0.93 10.93 0.37
N ALA A 56 1.40 12.05 0.94
CA ALA A 56 2.79 12.46 0.83
C ALA A 56 3.75 11.39 1.39
N ASP A 57 3.40 10.73 2.50
CA ASP A 57 4.23 9.69 3.11
C ASP A 57 4.45 8.50 2.16
N LEU A 58 3.39 8.07 1.47
CA LEU A 58 3.43 6.93 0.56
C LEU A 58 3.91 7.29 -0.84
N ALA A 59 3.61 8.49 -1.32
CA ALA A 59 4.01 8.98 -2.63
C ALA A 59 5.51 9.36 -2.69
N GLU A 60 6.12 9.69 -1.55
CA GLU A 60 7.56 9.95 -1.47
C GLU A 60 8.39 8.72 -1.87
N LYS A 61 7.94 7.52 -1.44
CA LYS A 61 8.55 6.24 -1.78
C LYS A 61 7.44 5.21 -2.05
N PRO A 62 7.01 5.05 -3.31
CA PRO A 62 5.96 4.10 -3.68
C PRO A 62 6.52 2.67 -3.76
N VAL A 63 7.28 2.24 -2.75
CA VAL A 63 7.90 0.93 -2.65
C VAL A 63 7.22 0.17 -1.52
N LEU A 64 6.84 -1.09 -1.77
CA LEU A 64 6.06 -1.88 -0.82
C LEU A 64 6.73 -2.01 0.56
N GLY A 65 8.04 -2.29 0.59
CA GLY A 65 8.82 -2.39 1.82
C GLY A 65 8.85 -1.07 2.61
N ALA A 66 9.02 0.06 1.91
CA ALA A 66 8.96 1.38 2.53
C ALA A 66 7.58 1.69 3.12
N TRP A 67 6.51 1.20 2.50
CA TRP A 67 5.16 1.34 3.02
C TRP A 67 4.96 0.55 4.31
N PHE A 68 5.48 -0.68 4.41
CA PHE A 68 5.42 -1.46 5.64
C PHE A 68 6.13 -0.77 6.80
N GLU A 69 7.31 -0.17 6.55
CA GLU A 69 8.02 0.61 7.58
C GLU A 69 7.20 1.82 8.05
N LYS A 70 6.59 2.56 7.12
CA LYS A 70 5.75 3.74 7.46
C LYS A 70 4.45 3.36 8.16
N LEU A 71 3.88 2.21 7.83
CA LEU A 71 2.66 1.67 8.46
C LEU A 71 2.94 0.97 9.79
N GLY A 72 4.19 0.60 10.06
CA GLY A 72 4.62 -0.11 11.27
C GLY A 72 4.13 -1.55 11.32
N VAL A 73 4.06 -2.21 10.16
CA VAL A 73 3.54 -3.58 10.01
C VAL A 73 4.61 -4.58 9.58
#